data_AF-A0A3D4YJB8-F1
#
_entry.id   AF-A0A3D4YJB8-F1
#
_cell.length_a   1.000
_cell.length_b   1.000
_cell.length_c   1.000
_cell.angle_alpha   90.00
_cell.angle_beta   90.00
_cell.angle_gamma   90.00
#
_symmetry.space_group_name_H-M   'P 1'
#
loop_
_entity.id
_entity.type
_entity.pdbx_description
1 polymer ?
#
loop_
_entity_poly.entity_id
_entity_poly.type
_entity_poly.pdbx_seq_one_letter_code
_entity_poly.pdbx_strand_id
1 'polypeptide(L)'
;GQLGNGTTTSSTTPVAVSGGLTFAAVSAGVNFTIDLTCGLTPSGAAYCWGYNLNGQLGNGTTTNSTTPVAVSGGLTFAAVSAGSY
;
A
#
# COMPACT_ATOMS: atom_id res chain seq x y z
N GLY A 1 -7.35 6.94 2.50
CA GLY A 1 -7.16 5.47 2.41
C GLY A 1 -5.70 5.05 2.53
N GLN A 2 -4.75 5.97 2.29
CA GLN A 2 -3.30 5.76 2.39
C GLN A 2 -2.80 5.30 3.76
N LEU A 3 -3.60 5.42 4.83
CA LEU A 3 -3.20 4.90 6.14
C LEU A 3 -3.29 3.37 6.25
N GLY A 4 -4.02 2.70 5.35
CA GLY A 4 -4.10 1.24 5.35
C GLY A 4 -4.89 0.65 6.53
N ASN A 5 -5.63 1.47 7.27
CA ASN A 5 -6.37 1.08 8.47
C ASN A 5 -7.85 0.72 8.20
N GLY A 6 -8.25 0.61 6.92
CA GLY A 6 -9.63 0.33 6.53
C GLY A 6 -10.52 1.56 6.40
N THR A 7 -10.02 2.76 6.74
CA THR A 7 -10.81 4.01 6.69
C THR A 7 -10.25 5.00 5.67
N THR A 8 -11.05 6.01 5.32
CA THR A 8 -10.62 7.17 4.54
C THR A 8 -10.37 8.42 5.39
N THR A 9 -10.57 8.33 6.71
CA THR A 9 -10.45 9.43 7.65
C THR A 9 -8.98 9.72 7.96
N SER A 10 -8.61 11.00 7.95
CA SER A 10 -7.28 11.44 8.37
C SER A 10 -7.08 11.23 9.86
N SER A 11 -5.83 10.96 10.26
CA SER A 11 -5.45 10.84 11.67
C SER A 11 -4.24 11.73 11.95
N THR A 12 -4.28 12.46 13.06
CA THR A 12 -3.13 13.24 13.56
C THR A 12 -2.26 12.47 14.55
N THR A 13 -2.72 11.30 14.98
CA THR A 13 -1.94 10.35 15.79
C THR A 13 -1.58 9.12 14.96
N PRO A 14 -0.45 8.44 15.23
CA PRO A 14 -0.11 7.20 14.56
C PRO A 14 -1.24 6.17 14.68
N VAL A 15 -1.60 5.54 13.56
CA VAL A 15 -2.58 4.45 13.52
C VAL A 15 -1.92 3.22 12.92
N ALA A 16 -2.14 2.07 13.55
CA ALA A 16 -1.67 0.80 13.03
C ALA A 16 -2.34 0.47 11.69
N VAL A 17 -1.55 -0.03 10.75
CA VAL A 17 -2.05 -0.59 9.49
C VAL A 17 -2.84 -1.87 9.80
N SER A 18 -3.96 -2.09 9.11
CA SER A 18 -4.79 -3.27 9.33
C SER A 18 -4.10 -4.56 8.88
N GLY A 19 -4.53 -5.70 9.41
CA GLY A 19 -4.05 -7.02 8.99
C GLY A 19 -2.82 -7.54 9.72
N GLY A 20 -2.34 -6.84 10.76
CA GLY A 20 -1.23 -7.33 11.60
C GLY A 20 0.11 -7.47 10.88
N LEU A 21 0.30 -6.68 9.82
CA LEU A 21 1.50 -6.73 8.98
C LEU A 21 2.62 -5.89 9.61
N THR A 22 3.84 -6.43 9.55
CA THR A 22 5.07 -5.72 9.91
C THR A 22 5.82 -5.37 8.64
N PHE A 23 6.09 -4.09 8.43
CA PHE A 23 6.83 -3.60 7.28
C PHE A 23 8.26 -3.23 7.68
N ALA A 24 9.24 -3.71 6.91
CA ALA A 24 10.63 -3.30 7.00
C ALA A 24 10.90 -2.01 6.22
N ALA A 25 10.12 -1.76 5.16
CA ALA A 25 10.18 -0.54 4.37
C ALA A 25 8.77 -0.15 3.91
N VAL A 26 8.51 1.16 3.80
CA VAL A 26 7.28 1.72 3.26
C VAL A 26 7.60 2.83 2.28
N SER A 27 6.81 2.94 1.22
CA SER A 27 6.89 3.99 0.22
C SER A 27 5.49 4.53 -0.04
N ALA A 28 5.32 5.82 0.20
CA ALA A 28 4.10 6.55 -0.10
C ALA A 28 4.28 7.31 -1.41
N GLY A 29 3.43 7.01 -2.39
CA GLY A 29 3.31 7.76 -3.63
C GLY A 29 2.11 8.67 -3.52
N VAL A 30 2.35 9.98 -3.60
CA VAL A 30 1.29 10.99 -3.52
C VAL A 30 1.34 11.88 -4.76
N ASN A 31 0.19 12.07 -5.39
CA ASN A 31 -0.08 13.20 -6.28
C ASN A 31 -1.39 13.85 -5.81
N PHE A 32 -1.72 15.05 -6.30
CA PHE A 32 -2.92 15.81 -5.94
C PHE A 32 -4.23 15.00 -5.95
N THR A 33 -4.29 13.90 -6.70
CA THR A 33 -5.50 13.07 -6.86
C THR A 33 -5.29 11.59 -6.49
N ILE A 34 -4.06 11.16 -6.25
CA ILE A 34 -3.73 9.73 -6.11
C ILE A 34 -2.95 9.52 -4.81
N ASP A 35 -3.60 8.82 -3.89
CA ASP A 35 -3.02 8.37 -2.63
C ASP A 35 -2.69 6.88 -2.72
N LEU A 36 -1.41 6.53 -2.86
CA LEU A 36 -0.93 5.14 -2.91
C LEU A 36 0.14 4.92 -1.85
N THR A 37 0.11 3.77 -1.20
CA THR A 37 1.19 3.35 -0.31
C THR A 37 1.50 1.89 -0.53
N CYS A 38 2.78 1.57 -0.59
CA CYS A 38 3.26 0.21 -0.65
C CYS A 38 4.26 -0.05 0.49
N GLY A 39 4.22 -1.25 1.04
CA GLY A 39 5.10 -1.70 2.10
C GLY A 39 5.72 -3.05 1.75
N LEU A 40 6.96 -3.23 2.18
CA LEU A 40 7.70 -4.47 2.06
C LEU A 40 7.88 -5.07 3.45
N THR A 41 7.45 -6.31 3.62
CA THR A 41 7.68 -7.08 4.85
C THR A 41 9.14 -7.57 4.96
N PRO A 42 9.63 -7.92 6.15
CA PRO A 42 10.98 -8.49 6.32
C PRO A 42 11.22 -9.77 5.51
N SER A 43 10.16 -10.52 5.20
CA SER A 43 10.23 -11.73 4.36
C SER A 43 10.23 -11.42 2.85
N GLY A 44 10.17 -10.16 2.46
CA GLY A 44 10.16 -9.71 1.06
C GLY A 44 8.79 -9.77 0.38
N ALA A 45 7.71 -10.03 1.12
CA ALA A 45 6.35 -9.91 0.59
C ALA A 45 5.94 -8.43 0.51
N ALA A 46 5.48 -8.00 -0.67
CA ALA A 46 5.02 -6.63 -0.92
C ALA A 46 3.50 -6.53 -0.78
N TYR A 47 3.05 -5.45 -0.14
CA TYR A 47 1.65 -5.10 0.01
C TYR A 47 1.45 -3.66 -0.42
N CYS A 48 0.37 -3.38 -1.14
CA CYS A 48 0.00 -2.02 -1.51
C CYS A 48 -1.44 -1.72 -1.08
N TRP A 49 -1.75 -0.46 -0.84
CA TRP A 49 -3.10 0.02 -0.56
C TRP A 49 -3.26 1.47 -0.99
N GLY A 50 -4.51 1.89 -1.14
CA GLY A 50 -4.92 3.20 -1.60
C GLY A 50 -5.59 3.11 -2.96
N TYR A 51 -5.28 4.08 -3.80
CA TYR A 51 -5.83 4.25 -5.13
C TYR A 51 -5.31 3.20 -6.11
N ASN A 52 -6.19 2.62 -6.93
CA ASN A 52 -5.90 1.50 -7.81
C ASN A 52 -6.55 1.59 -9.20
N LEU A 53 -7.07 2.74 -9.64
CA LEU A 53 -7.82 2.78 -10.91
C LEU A 53 -6.96 2.43 -12.14
N ASN A 54 -5.63 2.46 -12.04
CA ASN A 54 -4.69 2.03 -13.07
C ASN A 54 -4.01 0.69 -12.75
N GLY A 55 -4.47 -0.05 -11.73
CA GLY A 55 -3.85 -1.31 -11.32
C GLY A 55 -2.58 -1.14 -10.47
N GLN A 56 -2.37 0.03 -9.86
CA GLN A 56 -1.15 0.35 -9.11
C GLN A 56 -0.89 -0.56 -7.90
N LEU A 57 -1.92 -1.26 -7.38
CA LEU A 57 -1.76 -2.19 -6.26
C LEU A 57 -1.12 -3.52 -6.67
N GLY A 58 -1.08 -3.84 -7.98
CA GLY A 58 -0.47 -5.07 -8.49
C GLY A 58 -1.15 -6.36 -8.03
N ASN A 59 -2.38 -6.29 -7.51
CA ASN A 59 -3.16 -7.46 -7.05
C ASN A 59 -4.06 -8.07 -8.15
N GLY A 60 -3.93 -7.61 -9.39
CA GLY A 60 -4.76 -8.06 -10.52
C GLY A 60 -6.15 -7.42 -10.59
N THR A 61 -6.43 -6.38 -9.79
CA THR A 61 -7.68 -5.60 -9.87
C THR A 61 -7.38 -4.13 -10.12
N THR A 62 -8.43 -3.36 -10.45
CA THR A 62 -8.39 -1.89 -10.53
C THR A 62 -9.24 -1.22 -9.44
N THR A 63 -9.62 -1.99 -8.41
CA THR A 63 -10.45 -1.51 -7.31
C THR A 63 -9.57 -0.94 -6.20
N ASN A 64 -9.89 0.27 -5.74
CA ASN A 64 -9.20 0.90 -4.60
C ASN A 64 -9.28 0.02 -3.35
N SER A 65 -8.27 0.10 -2.49
CA SER A 65 -8.26 -0.63 -1.22
C SER A 65 -7.86 0.28 -0.07
N THR A 66 -8.62 0.32 1.01
CA THR A 66 -8.23 1.05 2.23
C THR A 66 -7.40 0.21 3.21
N THR A 67 -7.14 -1.05 2.85
CA THR A 67 -6.32 -2.00 3.61
C THR A 67 -5.23 -2.58 2.71
N PRO A 68 -4.07 -2.99 3.27
CA PRO A 68 -3.02 -3.66 2.50
C PRO A 68 -3.56 -4.89 1.77
N VAL A 69 -3.27 -4.95 0.46
CA VAL A 69 -3.48 -6.14 -0.36
C VAL A 69 -2.13 -6.63 -0.85
N ALA A 70 -1.95 -7.94 -0.88
CA ALA A 70 -0.71 -8.54 -1.37
C ALA A 70 -0.57 -8.27 -2.88
N VAL A 71 0.65 -7.92 -3.29
CA VAL A 71 1.01 -7.88 -4.71
C VAL A 71 1.00 -9.31 -5.24
N SER A 72 0.36 -9.53 -6.38
CA SER A 72 0.22 -10.87 -6.98
C SER A 72 1.55 -11.39 -7.53
N GLY A 73 1.63 -12.72 -7.69
CA GLY A 73 2.75 -13.39 -8.36
C GLY A 73 3.71 -14.15 -7.46
N GLY A 74 3.54 -14.09 -6.12
CA GLY A 74 4.36 -14.89 -5.19
C GLY A 74 5.85 -14.56 -5.24
N LEU A 75 6.17 -13.32 -5.60
CA LEU A 75 7.54 -12.84 -5.77
C LEU A 75 8.10 -12.33 -4.45
N THR A 76 9.42 -12.43 -4.30
CA THR A 76 10.18 -11.81 -3.21
C THR A 76 10.83 -10.53 -3.73
N PHE A 77 10.53 -9.41 -3.11
CA PHE A 77 11.07 -8.11 -3.50
C PHE A 77 12.17 -7.68 -2.54
N ALA A 78 13.22 -7.06 -3.08
CA ALA A 78 14.28 -6.45 -2.27
C ALA A 78 13.96 -4.99 -1.90
N ALA A 79 13.18 -4.31 -2.73
CA ALA A 79 12.75 -2.94 -2.52
C ALA A 79 11.40 -2.68 -3.23
N VAL A 80 10.65 -1.71 -2.72
CA VAL A 80 9.42 -1.21 -3.34
C VAL A 80 9.46 0.32 -3.34
N SER A 81 9.04 0.91 -4.45
CA SER A 81 8.90 2.36 -4.57
C SER A 81 7.57 2.69 -5.22
N ALA A 82 6.78 3.55 -4.57
CA ALA A 82 5.57 4.11 -5.12
C ALA A 82 5.92 5.38 -5.90
N GLY A 83 5.58 5.40 -7.19
CA GLY A 83 5.81 6.55 -8.06
C GLY A 83 5.03 7.79 -7.61
N SER A 84 5.58 8.96 -7.92
CA SER A 84 4.93 10.26 -7.81
C SER A 84 5.10 10.96 -9.17
N TYR A 85 4.05 11.59 -9.69
CA TYR A 85 4.09 12.41 -10.91
C TYR A 85 3.94 13.88 -10.57
#